data_AF-A0A2D6P8U4-F1
#
_entry.id   AF-A0A2D6P8U4-F1
#
_cell.length_a   1.000
_cell.length_b   1.000
_cell.length_c   1.000
_cell.angle_alpha   90.00
_cell.angle_beta   90.00
_cell.angle_gamma   90.00
#
_symmetry.space_group_name_H-M   'P 1'
#
loop_
_entity.id
_entity.type
_entity.pdbx_description
1 polymer ?
#
loop_
_entity_poly.entity_id
_entity_poly.type
_entity_poly.pdbx_seq_one_letter_code
_entity_poly.pdbx_strand_id
1 'polypeptide(L)'
;MQLINLLESVMGISKILKKGEHAFYCPFCNHYKKKLQVNVLSQKWRCWVCDKKGGSVFSLFKLLNVSNDKMKKLDDFKNDYIGKKEYKQKKDILQLPNEFKPLWKPSKTPEYRNALHYLKGRGIDTIDIRRYNIGYCESGDYGGMVIIPSYDLYGSLNFFTGRSYYQDSYMKHKNPPVTKDIIGFENMINWNIPITIVEGAFDAITVRRNCIPLYGKVIMNNLKKMILQKGVKEVNLALDPDAIKNTLQTAEYLMNEGVNVVVVPLKEQDPNDMGRNDFYNLVRNTNQLDLSSLVKLKFSI
;
A
#
# COMPACT_ATOMS: atom_id res chain seq x y z
N MET A 1 26.53 -2.39 -27.61
CA MET A 1 27.38 -2.89 -26.50
C MET A 1 26.74 -4.18 -26.01
N GLN A 2 27.45 -5.26 -25.67
CA GLN A 2 26.83 -6.49 -25.14
C GLN A 2 26.79 -6.45 -23.60
N LEU A 3 25.73 -6.95 -22.97
CA LEU A 3 25.54 -6.94 -21.50
C LEU A 3 26.73 -7.55 -20.75
N ILE A 4 27.37 -8.56 -21.35
CA ILE A 4 28.56 -9.21 -20.79
C ILE A 4 29.72 -8.22 -20.59
N ASN A 5 29.95 -7.28 -21.51
CA ASN A 5 31.04 -6.30 -21.39
C ASN A 5 30.83 -5.39 -20.18
N LEU A 6 29.57 -5.05 -19.89
CA LEU A 6 29.22 -4.26 -18.71
C LEU A 6 29.47 -5.05 -17.42
N LEU A 7 29.07 -6.33 -17.38
CA LEU A 7 29.32 -7.22 -16.25
C LEU A 7 30.82 -7.42 -15.98
N GLU A 8 31.63 -7.62 -17.02
CA GLU A 8 33.07 -7.79 -16.89
C GLU A 8 33.78 -6.50 -16.46
N SER A 9 33.25 -5.33 -16.84
CA SER A 9 33.75 -4.04 -16.32
C SER A 9 33.51 -3.82 -14.82
N VAL A 10 32.64 -4.62 -14.19
CA VAL A 10 32.29 -4.52 -12.76
C VAL A 10 32.92 -5.65 -11.96
N MET A 11 32.87 -6.88 -12.45
CA MET A 11 33.25 -8.08 -11.70
C MET A 11 34.49 -8.79 -12.25
N GLY A 12 35.13 -8.23 -13.28
CA GLY A 12 36.26 -8.83 -13.98
C GLY A 12 35.84 -9.91 -14.99
N ILE A 13 36.83 -10.47 -15.68
CA ILE A 13 36.63 -11.40 -16.81
C ILE A 13 35.83 -12.64 -16.36
N SER A 14 34.81 -13.00 -17.13
CA SER A 14 33.95 -14.15 -16.86
C SER A 14 34.54 -15.47 -17.39
N LYS A 15 33.97 -16.60 -16.97
CA LYS A 15 34.12 -17.89 -17.66
C LYS A 15 32.80 -18.21 -18.37
N ILE A 16 32.85 -18.37 -19.67
CA ILE A 16 31.68 -18.69 -20.51
C ILE A 16 31.22 -20.12 -20.22
N LEU A 17 29.92 -20.30 -20.06
CA LEU A 17 29.24 -21.58 -19.91
C LEU A 17 28.15 -21.73 -20.99
N LYS A 18 27.44 -22.86 -20.98
CA LYS A 18 26.38 -23.15 -21.95
C LYS A 18 25.15 -22.25 -21.73
N LYS A 19 24.36 -22.01 -22.77
CA LYS A 19 23.05 -21.33 -22.72
C LYS A 19 23.08 -19.90 -22.14
N GLY A 20 24.12 -19.13 -22.45
CA GLY A 20 24.25 -17.73 -22.04
C GLY A 20 24.62 -17.54 -20.57
N GLU A 21 25.09 -18.57 -19.89
CA GLU A 21 25.59 -18.48 -18.51
C GLU A 21 27.05 -18.03 -18.49
N HIS A 22 27.39 -17.12 -17.59
CA HIS A 22 28.74 -16.64 -17.35
C HIS A 22 29.08 -16.73 -15.87
N ALA A 23 30.23 -17.33 -15.54
CA ALA A 23 30.68 -17.49 -14.16
C ALA A 23 31.75 -16.46 -13.78
N PHE A 24 31.57 -15.82 -12.62
CA PHE A 24 32.45 -14.81 -12.02
C PHE A 24 32.92 -15.24 -10.63
N TYR A 25 33.98 -14.59 -10.15
CA TYR A 25 34.30 -14.64 -8.72
C TYR A 25 33.18 -13.98 -7.93
N CYS A 26 32.77 -14.61 -6.84
CA CYS A 26 31.69 -14.06 -6.03
C CYS A 26 32.26 -12.96 -5.13
N PRO A 27 31.80 -11.71 -5.24
CA PRO A 27 32.24 -10.61 -4.37
C PRO A 27 31.70 -10.73 -2.94
N PHE A 28 30.75 -11.63 -2.70
CA PHE A 28 30.09 -11.81 -1.40
C PHE A 28 30.64 -12.95 -0.56
N CYS A 29 31.52 -13.78 -1.12
CA CYS A 29 32.14 -14.90 -0.39
C CYS A 29 33.54 -15.18 -0.91
N ASN A 30 34.45 -15.57 -0.02
CA ASN A 30 35.83 -15.83 -0.39
C ASN A 30 36.01 -17.28 -0.87
N HIS A 31 35.77 -17.53 -2.16
CA HIS A 31 35.95 -18.85 -2.77
C HIS A 31 36.85 -18.77 -4.00
N TYR A 32 37.86 -19.63 -4.07
CA TYR A 32 38.93 -19.62 -5.08
C TYR A 32 38.47 -19.99 -6.51
N LYS A 33 37.23 -20.48 -6.68
CA LYS A 33 36.61 -20.74 -8.00
C LYS A 33 35.50 -19.74 -8.30
N LYS A 34 35.33 -19.41 -9.59
CA LYS A 34 34.21 -18.63 -10.12
C LYS A 34 32.88 -19.39 -9.93
N LYS A 35 32.11 -19.00 -8.91
CA LYS A 35 30.87 -19.68 -8.50
C LYS A 35 29.63 -18.80 -8.53
N LEU A 36 29.79 -17.51 -8.85
CA LEU A 36 28.68 -16.60 -9.16
C LEU A 36 28.34 -16.75 -10.64
N GLN A 37 27.22 -17.38 -10.95
CA GLN A 37 26.74 -17.50 -12.33
C GLN A 37 25.72 -16.41 -12.60
N VAL A 38 25.83 -15.79 -13.79
CA VAL A 38 24.93 -14.77 -14.31
C VAL A 38 24.54 -15.20 -15.73
N ASN A 39 23.24 -15.32 -15.98
CA ASN A 39 22.74 -15.59 -17.31
C ASN A 39 22.54 -14.27 -18.05
N VAL A 40 23.22 -14.04 -19.17
CA VAL A 40 23.12 -12.76 -19.90
C VAL A 40 21.81 -12.62 -20.70
N LEU A 41 21.11 -13.73 -20.95
CA LEU A 41 19.81 -13.72 -21.64
C LEU A 41 18.65 -13.46 -20.66
N SER A 42 18.63 -14.20 -19.54
CA SER A 42 17.58 -14.08 -18.52
C SER A 42 17.92 -13.12 -17.38
N GLN A 43 19.14 -12.58 -17.33
CA GLN A 43 19.66 -11.67 -16.30
C GLN A 43 19.62 -12.20 -14.85
N LYS A 44 19.21 -13.45 -14.65
CA LYS A 44 19.20 -14.10 -13.34
C LYS A 44 20.63 -14.44 -12.93
N TRP A 45 20.87 -14.41 -11.63
CA TRP A 45 22.17 -14.76 -11.09
C TRP A 45 22.04 -15.52 -9.78
N ARG A 46 23.03 -16.37 -9.50
CA ARG A 46 23.15 -17.14 -8.26
C ARG A 46 24.60 -17.46 -7.99
N CYS A 47 25.01 -17.30 -6.73
CA CYS A 47 26.24 -17.90 -6.23
C CYS A 47 25.94 -19.31 -5.71
N TRP A 48 26.68 -20.30 -6.22
CA TRP A 48 26.56 -21.71 -5.79
C TRP A 48 27.31 -22.04 -4.50
N VAL A 49 27.87 -21.04 -3.82
CA VAL A 49 28.59 -21.21 -2.53
C VAL A 49 27.83 -20.54 -1.39
N CYS A 50 27.58 -19.23 -1.48
CA CYS A 50 26.87 -18.49 -0.42
C CYS A 50 25.35 -18.33 -0.62
N ASP A 51 24.79 -19.02 -1.63
CA ASP A 51 23.38 -19.00 -2.07
C ASP A 51 22.73 -17.63 -2.38
N LYS A 52 23.50 -16.53 -2.33
CA LYS A 52 22.99 -15.22 -2.80
C LYS A 52 22.57 -15.33 -4.25
N LYS A 53 21.36 -14.84 -4.55
CA LYS A 53 20.72 -14.94 -5.85
C LYS A 53 19.82 -13.73 -6.11
N GLY A 54 19.54 -13.47 -7.37
CA GLY A 54 18.67 -12.39 -7.77
C GLY A 54 18.04 -12.60 -9.14
N GLY A 55 16.90 -11.95 -9.34
CA GLY A 55 16.11 -12.06 -10.56
C GLY A 55 16.57 -11.15 -11.69
N SER A 56 17.54 -10.27 -11.46
CA SER A 56 18.06 -9.35 -12.47
C SER A 56 19.51 -8.94 -12.17
N VAL A 57 20.24 -8.53 -13.21
CA VAL A 57 21.58 -7.92 -13.06
C VAL A 57 21.49 -6.61 -12.28
N PHE A 58 20.37 -5.90 -12.35
CA PHE A 58 20.13 -4.69 -11.55
C PHE A 58 20.22 -4.98 -10.06
N SER A 59 19.63 -6.08 -9.59
CA SER A 59 19.71 -6.46 -8.18
C SER A 59 21.14 -6.83 -7.77
N LEU A 60 21.94 -7.40 -8.69
CA LEU A 60 23.36 -7.67 -8.45
C LEU A 60 24.15 -6.37 -8.32
N PHE A 61 23.99 -5.43 -9.25
CA PHE A 61 24.71 -4.15 -9.24
C PHE A 61 24.36 -3.31 -8.03
N LYS A 62 23.11 -3.37 -7.56
CA LYS A 62 22.67 -2.68 -6.34
C LYS A 62 23.38 -3.23 -5.11
N LEU A 63 23.53 -4.55 -5.01
CA LEU A 63 24.26 -5.19 -3.92
C LEU A 63 25.77 -4.91 -3.97
N LEU A 64 26.30 -4.60 -5.14
CA LEU A 64 27.70 -4.25 -5.35
C LEU A 64 27.98 -2.75 -5.24
N ASN A 65 26.96 -1.93 -4.95
CA ASN A 65 27.06 -0.47 -4.90
C ASN A 65 27.75 0.11 -6.14
N VAL A 66 27.40 -0.41 -7.32
CA VAL A 66 27.96 0.03 -8.61
C VAL A 66 27.56 1.49 -8.88
N SER A 67 28.47 2.26 -9.47
CA SER A 67 28.25 3.68 -9.77
C SER A 67 27.01 3.92 -10.64
N ASN A 68 26.39 5.09 -10.46
CA ASN A 68 25.16 5.48 -11.16
C ASN A 68 25.30 5.47 -12.69
N ASP A 69 26.49 5.75 -13.22
CA ASP A 69 26.74 5.74 -14.67
C ASP A 69 26.67 4.32 -15.27
N LYS A 70 27.20 3.32 -14.55
CA LYS A 70 27.11 1.92 -14.97
C LYS A 70 25.69 1.37 -14.76
N MET A 71 24.96 1.87 -13.78
CA MET A 71 23.54 1.56 -13.59
C MET A 71 22.67 2.10 -14.73
N LYS A 72 22.91 3.34 -15.18
CA LYS A 72 22.20 3.90 -16.35
C LYS A 72 22.49 3.10 -17.62
N LYS A 73 23.75 2.69 -17.84
CA LYS A 73 24.12 1.81 -18.97
C LYS A 73 23.46 0.42 -18.92
N LEU A 74 23.00 -0.03 -17.75
CA LEU A 74 22.25 -1.28 -17.64
C LEU A 74 20.83 -1.15 -18.19
N ASP A 75 20.26 0.07 -18.21
CA ASP A 75 18.91 0.32 -18.71
C ASP A 75 18.79 0.05 -20.21
N ASP A 76 19.87 0.23 -20.97
CA ASP A 76 19.95 -0.05 -22.40
C ASP A 76 19.71 -1.54 -22.72
N PHE A 77 19.88 -2.42 -21.74
CA PHE A 77 19.73 -3.88 -21.87
C PHE A 77 18.38 -4.42 -21.37
N LYS A 78 17.43 -3.53 -21.03
CA LYS A 78 16.10 -3.93 -20.55
C LYS A 78 15.24 -4.63 -21.61
N ASN A 79 15.50 -4.38 -22.90
CA ASN A 79 14.70 -4.90 -24.02
C ASN A 79 15.18 -6.25 -24.57
N ASP A 80 16.39 -6.71 -24.24
CA ASP A 80 16.96 -7.98 -24.75
C ASP A 80 16.50 -9.23 -23.96
N TYR A 81 15.54 -9.07 -23.05
CA TYR A 81 15.03 -10.15 -22.20
C TYR A 81 14.11 -11.09 -23.00
N ILE A 82 14.70 -12.12 -23.65
CA ILE A 82 13.95 -13.21 -24.29
C ILE A 82 13.53 -14.22 -23.22
N GLY A 83 12.51 -13.87 -22.45
CA GLY A 83 11.87 -14.80 -21.54
C GLY A 83 10.39 -14.51 -21.56
N LYS A 84 9.62 -15.34 -22.29
CA LYS A 84 8.15 -15.35 -22.28
C LYS A 84 7.63 -15.15 -20.85
N LYS A 85 7.27 -13.92 -20.55
CA LYS A 85 6.31 -13.58 -19.52
C LYS A 85 5.23 -12.88 -20.29
N GLU A 86 4.02 -13.42 -20.20
CA GLU A 86 2.82 -12.62 -20.37
C GLU A 86 3.07 -11.25 -19.75
N TYR A 87 2.70 -10.21 -20.47
CA TYR A 87 2.84 -8.82 -20.05
C TYR A 87 2.10 -8.61 -18.72
N LYS A 88 2.73 -8.95 -17.59
CA LYS A 88 2.41 -8.34 -16.30
C LYS A 88 2.99 -6.96 -16.39
N GLN A 89 2.10 -5.99 -16.56
CA GLN A 89 2.33 -4.56 -16.47
C GLN A 89 3.51 -4.27 -15.53
N LYS A 90 4.41 -3.39 -15.97
CA LYS A 90 5.32 -2.70 -15.06
C LYS A 90 4.49 -2.34 -13.82
N LYS A 91 4.95 -2.68 -12.62
CA LYS A 91 4.47 -1.97 -11.42
C LYS A 91 4.89 -0.53 -11.66
N ASP A 92 4.02 0.26 -12.27
CA ASP A 92 4.11 1.70 -12.20
C ASP A 92 4.22 1.99 -10.72
N ILE A 93 5.36 2.57 -10.32
CA ILE A 93 5.50 3.10 -8.98
C ILE A 93 4.36 4.10 -8.87
N LEU A 94 3.37 3.79 -8.02
CA LEU A 94 2.23 4.67 -7.85
C LEU A 94 2.77 6.05 -7.46
N GLN A 95 2.34 7.07 -8.18
CA GLN A 95 2.67 8.46 -7.91
C GLN A 95 1.37 9.21 -7.62
N LEU A 96 1.49 10.29 -6.84
CA LEU A 96 0.41 11.26 -6.76
C LEU A 96 0.18 11.90 -8.13
N PRO A 97 -1.03 12.41 -8.40
CA PRO A 97 -1.28 13.17 -9.63
C PRO A 97 -0.26 14.30 -9.80
N ASN A 98 0.14 14.59 -11.04
CA ASN A 98 1.12 15.65 -11.32
C ASN A 98 0.64 17.03 -10.84
N GLU A 99 -0.67 17.23 -10.82
CA GLU A 99 -1.37 18.45 -10.40
C GLU A 99 -1.58 18.54 -8.88
N PHE A 100 -1.13 17.54 -8.12
CA PHE A 100 -1.30 17.49 -6.67
C PHE A 100 -0.63 18.69 -6.01
N LYS A 101 -1.43 19.48 -5.29
CA LYS A 101 -0.98 20.60 -4.47
C LYS A 101 -1.27 20.29 -3.00
N PRO A 102 -0.27 20.28 -2.11
CA PRO A 102 -0.52 20.03 -0.69
C PRO A 102 -1.31 21.19 -0.05
N LEU A 103 -2.36 20.89 0.71
CA LEU A 103 -3.22 21.91 1.31
C LEU A 103 -2.58 22.63 2.50
N TRP A 104 -1.56 22.02 3.11
CA TRP A 104 -0.77 22.68 4.17
C TRP A 104 0.07 23.85 3.65
N LYS A 105 0.26 23.96 2.32
CA LYS A 105 0.89 25.10 1.66
C LYS A 105 -0.20 26.07 1.19
N PRO A 106 -0.27 27.31 1.73
CA PRO A 106 -1.28 28.27 1.35
C PRO A 106 -1.27 28.60 -0.15
N SER A 107 -2.47 28.74 -0.72
CA SER A 107 -2.69 29.21 -2.09
C SER A 107 -3.82 30.25 -2.10
N LYS A 108 -3.83 31.12 -3.12
CA LYS A 108 -4.87 32.15 -3.29
C LYS A 108 -5.98 31.72 -4.26
N THR A 109 -5.90 30.53 -4.85
CA THR A 109 -6.85 30.05 -5.85
C THR A 109 -8.24 29.77 -5.26
N PRO A 110 -9.32 29.93 -6.04
CA PRO A 110 -10.67 29.54 -5.62
C PRO A 110 -10.75 28.07 -5.18
N GLU A 111 -10.08 27.18 -5.92
CA GLU A 111 -10.04 25.74 -5.70
C GLU A 111 -9.43 25.39 -4.35
N TYR A 112 -8.39 26.10 -3.92
CA TYR A 112 -7.80 25.95 -2.60
C TYR A 112 -8.83 26.22 -1.49
N ARG A 113 -9.61 27.31 -1.64
CA ARG A 113 -10.65 27.68 -0.67
C ARG A 113 -11.80 26.69 -0.67
N ASN A 114 -12.20 26.21 -1.85
CA ASN A 114 -13.26 25.21 -1.99
C ASN A 114 -12.86 23.88 -1.33
N ALA A 115 -11.64 23.40 -1.57
CA ALA A 115 -11.11 22.19 -0.95
C ALA A 115 -11.04 22.32 0.58
N LEU A 116 -10.55 23.45 1.10
CA LEU A 116 -10.54 23.71 2.55
C LEU A 116 -11.95 23.79 3.14
N HIS A 117 -12.88 24.46 2.47
CA HIS A 117 -14.26 24.57 2.92
C HIS A 117 -14.92 23.19 3.01
N TYR A 118 -14.72 22.36 1.98
CA TYR A 118 -15.21 20.99 1.96
C TYR A 118 -14.64 20.15 3.11
N LEU A 119 -13.31 20.18 3.32
CA LEU A 119 -12.67 19.45 4.41
C LEU A 119 -13.16 19.92 5.79
N LYS A 120 -13.34 21.24 5.97
CA LYS A 120 -13.89 21.80 7.20
C LYS A 120 -15.32 21.30 7.45
N GLY A 121 -16.13 21.21 6.40
CA GLY A 121 -17.47 20.61 6.46
C GLY A 121 -17.47 19.13 6.85
N ARG A 122 -16.35 18.42 6.65
CA ARG A 122 -16.12 17.03 7.09
C ARG A 122 -15.42 16.92 8.46
N GLY A 123 -15.25 18.03 9.18
CA GLY A 123 -14.56 18.04 10.47
C GLY A 123 -13.05 17.79 10.39
N ILE A 124 -12.44 17.90 9.21
CA ILE A 124 -10.99 17.75 9.02
C ILE A 124 -10.29 19.08 9.24
N ASP A 125 -9.37 19.12 10.20
CA ASP A 125 -8.63 20.32 10.58
C ASP A 125 -7.25 20.43 9.88
N THR A 126 -6.52 21.52 10.16
CA THR A 126 -5.19 21.76 9.57
C THR A 126 -4.12 20.80 10.07
N ILE A 127 -4.29 20.22 11.27
CA ILE A 127 -3.39 19.21 11.82
C ILE A 127 -3.58 17.91 11.06
N ASP A 128 -4.83 17.51 10.80
CA ASP A 128 -5.17 16.35 9.97
C ASP A 128 -4.64 16.53 8.54
N ILE A 129 -4.85 17.70 7.93
CA ILE A 129 -4.32 18.01 6.58
C ILE A 129 -2.82 17.76 6.50
N ARG A 130 -2.06 18.24 7.51
CA ARG A 130 -0.61 18.04 7.54
C ARG A 130 -0.23 16.60 7.82
N ARG A 131 -0.90 15.94 8.78
CA ARG A 131 -0.62 14.56 9.21
C ARG A 131 -0.82 13.55 8.08
N TYR A 132 -1.91 13.68 7.33
CA TYR A 132 -2.27 12.77 6.25
C TYR A 132 -1.77 13.25 4.88
N ASN A 133 -0.97 14.33 4.83
CA ASN A 133 -0.49 14.96 3.60
C ASN A 133 -1.63 15.21 2.59
N ILE A 134 -2.76 15.73 3.07
CA ILE A 134 -3.94 15.96 2.24
C ILE A 134 -3.62 17.11 1.27
N GLY A 135 -3.97 16.90 0.00
CA GLY A 135 -3.84 17.89 -1.05
C GLY A 135 -5.08 18.00 -1.89
N TYR A 136 -4.98 18.73 -2.98
CA TYR A 136 -6.05 18.91 -3.95
C TYR A 136 -5.46 19.06 -5.35
N CYS A 137 -6.26 18.80 -6.37
CA CYS A 137 -5.91 19.06 -7.75
C CYS A 137 -6.88 20.09 -8.33
N GLU A 138 -6.33 21.14 -8.96
CA GLU A 138 -7.13 22.18 -9.63
C GLU A 138 -7.55 21.76 -11.03
N SER A 139 -6.73 20.92 -11.67
CA SER A 139 -6.87 20.51 -13.06
C SER A 139 -6.51 19.05 -13.24
N GLY A 140 -6.59 18.58 -14.49
CA GLY A 140 -6.23 17.23 -14.88
C GLY A 140 -7.29 16.21 -14.42
N ASP A 141 -6.86 14.96 -14.40
CA ASP A 141 -7.70 13.80 -14.15
C ASP A 141 -8.40 13.77 -12.77
N TYR A 142 -7.88 14.56 -11.84
CA TYR A 142 -8.40 14.72 -10.48
C TYR A 142 -8.79 16.17 -10.18
N GLY A 143 -8.93 17.02 -11.20
CA GLY A 143 -9.35 18.41 -11.05
C GLY A 143 -10.67 18.50 -10.27
N GLY A 144 -10.75 19.40 -9.30
CA GLY A 144 -11.93 19.51 -8.45
C GLY A 144 -11.96 18.52 -7.28
N MET A 145 -10.88 17.80 -7.01
CA MET A 145 -10.83 16.78 -5.96
C MET A 145 -9.82 17.07 -4.86
N VAL A 146 -10.19 16.72 -3.63
CA VAL A 146 -9.25 16.46 -2.53
C VAL A 146 -8.58 15.11 -2.79
N ILE A 147 -7.27 15.05 -2.58
CA ILE A 147 -6.47 13.83 -2.62
C ILE A 147 -6.00 13.49 -1.21
N ILE A 148 -6.30 12.27 -0.75
CA ILE A 148 -5.81 11.73 0.53
C ILE A 148 -4.84 10.57 0.22
N PRO A 149 -3.52 10.79 0.31
CA PRO A 149 -2.50 9.76 0.12
C PRO A 149 -2.50 8.70 1.22
N SER A 150 -2.12 7.47 0.87
CA SER A 150 -1.84 6.37 1.81
C SER A 150 -0.46 5.79 1.56
N TYR A 151 0.25 5.50 2.64
CA TYR A 151 1.63 5.04 2.61
C TYR A 151 1.76 3.69 3.33
N ASP A 152 2.64 2.84 2.80
CA ASP A 152 3.05 1.60 3.46
C ASP A 152 3.96 1.88 4.68
N LEU A 153 4.32 0.83 5.43
CA LEU A 153 5.22 0.93 6.59
C LEU A 153 6.54 1.66 6.31
N TYR A 154 7.02 1.66 5.07
CA TYR A 154 8.29 2.28 4.66
C TYR A 154 8.11 3.71 4.16
N GLY A 155 6.89 4.25 4.20
CA GLY A 155 6.56 5.58 3.69
C GLY A 155 6.43 5.64 2.16
N SER A 156 6.31 4.50 1.47
CA SER A 156 6.07 4.48 0.03
C SER A 156 4.58 4.59 -0.27
N LEU A 157 4.22 5.41 -1.26
CA LEU A 157 2.82 5.60 -1.66
C LEU A 157 2.24 4.25 -2.13
N ASN A 158 1.23 3.75 -1.43
CA ASN A 158 0.58 2.47 -1.75
C ASN A 158 -0.83 2.65 -2.32
N PHE A 159 -1.47 3.78 -2.03
CA PHE A 159 -2.80 4.14 -2.53
C PHE A 159 -3.02 5.65 -2.38
N PHE A 160 -4.10 6.16 -2.97
CA PHE A 160 -4.69 7.44 -2.58
C PHE A 160 -6.17 7.43 -2.94
N THR A 161 -6.97 8.30 -2.35
CA THR A 161 -8.36 8.49 -2.78
C THR A 161 -8.58 9.94 -3.23
N GLY A 162 -9.25 10.09 -4.37
CA GLY A 162 -9.73 11.35 -4.89
C GLY A 162 -11.21 11.53 -4.57
N ARG A 163 -11.56 12.63 -3.93
CA ARG A 163 -12.93 12.99 -3.54
C ARG A 163 -13.28 14.35 -4.10
N SER A 164 -14.33 14.43 -4.92
CA SER A 164 -14.83 15.72 -5.40
C SER A 164 -15.29 16.59 -4.24
N TYR A 165 -14.82 17.84 -4.20
CA TYR A 165 -15.34 18.84 -3.27
C TYR A 165 -16.55 19.62 -3.83
N TYR A 166 -16.94 19.35 -5.08
CA TYR A 166 -18.20 19.82 -5.67
C TYR A 166 -19.31 18.76 -5.49
N GLN A 167 -20.47 19.19 -4.96
CA GLN A 167 -21.61 18.31 -4.68
C GLN A 167 -22.24 17.73 -5.96
N ASP A 168 -22.32 18.55 -7.01
CA ASP A 168 -22.95 18.20 -8.31
C ASP A 168 -21.99 17.50 -9.28
N SER A 169 -20.80 17.11 -8.81
CA SER A 169 -19.86 16.37 -9.66
C SER A 169 -20.42 15.00 -10.03
N TYR A 170 -20.39 14.70 -11.33
CA TYR A 170 -20.74 13.38 -11.86
C TYR A 170 -19.88 12.27 -11.24
N MET A 171 -18.58 12.54 -11.04
CA MET A 171 -17.64 11.60 -10.43
C MET A 171 -17.30 12.03 -9.00
N LYS A 172 -18.05 11.49 -8.05
CA LYS A 172 -17.90 11.79 -6.62
C LYS A 172 -16.62 11.20 -6.01
N HIS A 173 -16.12 10.09 -6.54
CA HIS A 173 -14.92 9.42 -6.07
C HIS A 173 -14.09 8.92 -7.26
N LYS A 174 -12.76 9.03 -7.16
CA LYS A 174 -11.81 8.43 -8.11
C LYS A 174 -10.62 7.87 -7.35
N ASN A 175 -10.32 6.60 -7.60
CA ASN A 175 -9.15 5.92 -7.04
C ASN A 175 -8.13 5.65 -8.14
N PRO A 176 -6.83 5.53 -7.80
CA PRO A 176 -5.81 5.13 -8.75
C PRO A 176 -6.08 3.72 -9.30
N PRO A 177 -5.62 3.41 -10.52
CA PRO A 177 -5.80 2.11 -11.17
C PRO A 177 -4.81 1.07 -10.60
N VAL A 178 -4.80 0.88 -9.28
CA VAL A 178 -3.97 -0.10 -8.58
C VAL A 178 -4.82 -1.04 -7.75
N THR A 179 -4.25 -2.17 -7.35
CA THR A 179 -4.92 -3.12 -6.46
C THR A 179 -5.28 -2.46 -5.12
N LYS A 180 -6.45 -2.83 -4.58
CA LYS A 180 -6.87 -2.47 -3.22
C LYS A 180 -6.35 -3.44 -2.14
N ASP A 181 -5.60 -4.48 -2.51
CA ASP A 181 -4.93 -5.40 -1.57
C ASP A 181 -3.70 -4.74 -0.94
N ILE A 182 -3.93 -3.61 -0.27
CA ILE A 182 -2.98 -2.76 0.44
C ILE A 182 -3.45 -2.59 1.89
N ILE A 183 -2.60 -2.01 2.73
CA ILE A 183 -2.96 -1.62 4.09
C ILE A 183 -3.03 -0.10 4.12
N GLY A 184 -4.25 0.43 4.29
CA GLY A 184 -4.47 1.86 4.36
C GLY A 184 -3.76 2.46 5.58
N PHE A 185 -3.03 3.54 5.37
CA PHE A 185 -2.33 4.28 6.43
C PHE A 185 -1.37 3.41 7.28
N GLU A 186 -0.77 2.37 6.69
CA GLU A 186 0.07 1.40 7.41
C GLU A 186 1.20 2.06 8.22
N ASN A 187 1.81 3.13 7.69
CA ASN A 187 2.84 3.91 8.39
C ASN A 187 2.39 4.54 9.72
N MET A 188 1.09 4.59 9.98
CA MET A 188 0.49 5.14 11.20
C MET A 188 -0.12 4.07 12.11
N ILE A 189 0.04 2.79 11.77
CA ILE A 189 -0.52 1.67 12.53
C ILE A 189 0.48 1.13 13.55
N ASN A 190 0.06 1.13 14.81
CA ASN A 190 0.70 0.39 15.88
C ASN A 190 0.03 -0.98 16.03
N TRP A 191 0.71 -2.01 15.55
CA TRP A 191 0.20 -3.39 15.58
C TRP A 191 0.10 -4.01 16.98
N ASN A 192 0.62 -3.34 18.02
CA ASN A 192 0.62 -3.85 19.39
C ASN A 192 -0.62 -3.42 20.22
N ILE A 193 -1.50 -2.61 19.65
CA ILE A 193 -2.73 -2.12 20.31
C ILE A 193 -3.95 -2.44 19.43
N PRO A 194 -5.19 -2.36 19.96
CA PRO A 194 -6.39 -2.63 19.17
C PRO A 194 -6.44 -1.79 17.88
N ILE A 195 -6.86 -2.42 16.78
CA ILE A 195 -6.97 -1.79 15.46
C ILE A 195 -8.44 -1.57 15.13
N THR A 196 -8.79 -0.38 14.65
CA THR A 196 -10.12 -0.11 14.10
C THR A 196 -10.08 -0.14 12.58
N ILE A 197 -10.98 -0.88 11.94
CA ILE A 197 -11.09 -0.97 10.49
C ILE A 197 -12.38 -0.29 10.05
N VAL A 198 -12.27 0.63 9.08
CA VAL A 198 -13.36 1.43 8.54
C VAL A 198 -13.36 1.39 7.01
N GLU A 199 -14.46 1.84 6.38
CA GLU A 199 -14.58 1.81 4.92
C GLU A 199 -13.67 2.84 4.24
N GLY A 200 -13.75 4.11 4.64
CA GLY A 200 -13.13 5.23 3.95
C GLY A 200 -12.02 5.94 4.71
N ALA A 201 -11.24 6.76 3.96
CA ALA A 201 -10.19 7.59 4.56
C ALA A 201 -10.75 8.68 5.50
N PHE A 202 -11.91 9.25 5.17
CA PHE A 202 -12.56 10.28 6.01
C PHE A 202 -12.94 9.71 7.38
N ASP A 203 -13.47 8.50 7.42
CA ASP A 203 -13.78 7.77 8.65
C ASP A 203 -12.51 7.54 9.47
N ALA A 204 -11.45 7.05 8.82
CA ALA A 204 -10.18 6.77 9.49
C ALA A 204 -9.54 8.04 10.07
N ILE A 205 -9.63 9.17 9.35
CA ILE A 205 -9.18 10.48 9.84
C ILE A 205 -10.05 10.95 11.01
N THR A 206 -11.36 10.71 10.98
CA THR A 206 -12.26 11.10 12.09
C THR A 206 -12.00 10.28 13.34
N VAL A 207 -11.79 8.98 13.18
CA VAL A 207 -11.42 8.07 14.27
C VAL A 207 -10.04 8.45 14.82
N ARG A 208 -9.05 8.75 13.98
CA ARG A 208 -7.64 9.08 14.32
C ARG A 208 -6.81 7.96 14.98
N ARG A 209 -7.35 7.21 15.95
CA ARG A 209 -6.58 6.20 16.70
C ARG A 209 -6.49 4.90 15.92
N ASN A 210 -5.26 4.48 15.61
CA ASN A 210 -4.88 3.16 15.10
C ASN A 210 -5.90 2.55 14.12
N CYS A 211 -6.22 3.31 13.08
CA CYS A 211 -7.35 3.03 12.21
C CYS A 211 -6.91 2.80 10.76
N ILE A 212 -7.43 1.72 10.16
CA ILE A 212 -7.12 1.29 8.79
C ILE A 212 -8.35 1.50 7.91
N PRO A 213 -8.30 2.40 6.92
CA PRO A 213 -9.33 2.47 5.88
C PRO A 213 -9.14 1.34 4.85
N LEU A 214 -10.24 0.74 4.41
CA LEU A 214 -10.23 -0.34 3.40
C LEU A 214 -10.26 0.17 1.96
N TYR A 215 -10.77 1.39 1.73
CA TYR A 215 -11.06 1.91 0.39
C TYR A 215 -12.06 1.03 -0.40
N GLY A 216 -12.95 0.36 0.33
CA GLY A 216 -13.97 -0.55 -0.17
C GLY A 216 -14.59 -1.37 0.97
N LYS A 217 -15.47 -2.32 0.61
CA LYS A 217 -16.35 -3.02 1.57
C LYS A 217 -15.83 -4.35 2.10
N VAL A 218 -14.65 -4.76 1.64
CA VAL A 218 -14.13 -6.11 1.91
C VAL A 218 -12.69 -6.00 2.41
N ILE A 219 -12.41 -6.71 3.50
CA ILE A 219 -11.07 -6.83 4.07
C ILE A 219 -10.26 -7.78 3.17
N MET A 220 -9.20 -7.24 2.58
CA MET A 220 -8.34 -7.98 1.66
C MET A 220 -7.36 -8.94 2.38
N ASN A 221 -6.82 -9.90 1.64
CA ASN A 221 -6.00 -10.96 2.19
C ASN A 221 -4.69 -10.47 2.82
N ASN A 222 -4.08 -9.42 2.27
CA ASN A 222 -2.85 -8.86 2.83
C ASN A 222 -3.07 -8.33 4.26
N LEU A 223 -4.17 -7.59 4.46
CA LEU A 223 -4.53 -7.07 5.79
C LEU A 223 -4.84 -8.21 6.78
N LYS A 224 -5.62 -9.22 6.37
CA LYS A 224 -5.89 -10.41 7.21
C LYS A 224 -4.59 -11.09 7.67
N LYS A 225 -3.67 -11.35 6.73
CA LYS A 225 -2.38 -11.96 7.04
C LYS A 225 -1.54 -11.10 7.97
N MET A 226 -1.50 -9.79 7.77
CA MET A 226 -0.72 -8.88 8.58
C MET A 226 -1.25 -8.77 10.02
N ILE A 227 -2.58 -8.78 10.22
CA ILE A 227 -3.20 -8.83 11.55
C ILE A 227 -2.70 -10.07 12.32
N LEU A 228 -2.71 -11.24 11.69
CA LEU A 228 -2.24 -12.49 12.31
C LEU A 228 -0.72 -12.52 12.53
N GLN A 229 0.06 -12.16 11.51
CA GLN A 229 1.52 -12.17 11.57
C GLN A 229 2.07 -11.21 12.62
N LYS A 230 1.38 -10.10 12.87
CA LYS A 230 1.76 -9.12 13.89
C LYS A 230 1.21 -9.45 15.27
N GLY A 231 0.38 -10.49 15.40
CA GLY A 231 -0.20 -10.91 16.68
C GLY A 231 -1.17 -9.88 17.26
N VAL A 232 -1.95 -9.23 16.40
CA VAL A 232 -2.96 -8.26 16.85
C VAL A 232 -4.00 -8.97 17.70
N LYS A 233 -4.22 -8.48 18.92
CA LYS A 233 -5.13 -9.12 19.88
C LYS A 233 -6.59 -8.74 19.68
N GLU A 234 -6.86 -7.53 19.20
CA GLU A 234 -8.21 -6.99 19.10
C GLU A 234 -8.39 -6.17 17.81
N VAL A 235 -9.51 -6.41 17.12
CA VAL A 235 -9.91 -5.71 15.91
C VAL A 235 -11.36 -5.23 16.06
N ASN A 236 -11.55 -3.91 15.93
CA ASN A 236 -12.86 -3.27 15.85
C ASN A 236 -13.26 -3.11 14.37
N LEU A 237 -14.33 -3.76 13.95
CA LEU A 237 -14.89 -3.66 12.60
C LEU A 237 -16.04 -2.65 12.61
N ALA A 238 -15.79 -1.46 12.04
CA ALA A 238 -16.77 -0.39 11.89
C ALA A 238 -17.01 -0.14 10.39
N LEU A 239 -17.77 -1.05 9.77
CA LEU A 239 -18.07 -1.05 8.34
C LEU A 239 -19.55 -0.75 8.10
N ASP A 240 -19.86 -0.22 6.92
CA ASP A 240 -21.22 0.15 6.55
C ASP A 240 -22.20 -1.03 6.68
N PRO A 241 -23.46 -0.79 7.08
CA PRO A 241 -24.45 -1.86 7.28
C PRO A 241 -24.68 -2.74 6.06
N ASP A 242 -24.54 -2.20 4.84
CA ASP A 242 -24.72 -2.98 3.62
C ASP A 242 -23.56 -3.95 3.33
N ALA A 243 -22.44 -3.81 4.05
CA ALA A 243 -21.30 -4.72 4.04
C ALA A 243 -21.37 -5.77 5.17
N ILE A 244 -22.48 -5.88 5.92
CA ILE A 244 -22.57 -6.72 7.12
C ILE A 244 -22.23 -8.19 6.86
N LYS A 245 -22.67 -8.78 5.74
CA LYS A 245 -22.37 -10.18 5.41
C LYS A 245 -20.86 -10.43 5.29
N ASN A 246 -20.14 -9.54 4.60
CA ASN A 246 -18.68 -9.63 4.44
C ASN A 246 -17.96 -9.36 5.78
N THR A 247 -18.52 -8.45 6.57
CA THR A 247 -18.04 -8.13 7.92
C THR A 247 -18.10 -9.35 8.83
N LEU A 248 -19.24 -10.05 8.88
CA LEU A 248 -19.40 -11.25 9.71
C LEU A 248 -18.52 -12.42 9.25
N GLN A 249 -18.35 -12.62 7.94
CA GLN A 249 -17.41 -13.62 7.42
C GLN A 249 -15.97 -13.33 7.85
N THR A 250 -15.57 -12.06 7.83
CA THR A 250 -14.22 -11.68 8.28
C THR A 250 -14.09 -11.76 9.80
N ALA A 251 -15.14 -11.38 10.54
CA ALA A 251 -15.17 -11.51 11.99
C ALA A 251 -15.00 -12.97 12.42
N GLU A 252 -15.78 -13.88 11.83
CA GLU A 252 -15.68 -15.32 12.07
C GLU A 252 -14.28 -15.87 11.77
N TYR A 253 -13.71 -15.48 10.63
CA TYR A 253 -12.33 -15.87 10.28
C TYR A 253 -11.32 -15.41 11.33
N LEU A 254 -11.35 -14.14 11.73
CA LEU A 254 -10.41 -13.59 12.72
C LEU A 254 -10.61 -14.20 14.12
N MET A 255 -11.86 -14.45 14.53
CA MET A 255 -12.18 -15.12 15.78
C MET A 255 -11.62 -16.55 15.83
N ASN A 256 -11.74 -17.30 14.73
CA ASN A 256 -11.19 -18.66 14.64
C ASN A 256 -9.66 -18.69 14.74
N GLU A 257 -9.00 -17.60 14.37
CA GLU A 257 -7.55 -17.41 14.50
C GLU A 257 -7.14 -16.80 15.86
N GLY A 258 -8.08 -16.68 16.80
CA GLY A 258 -7.82 -16.22 18.17
C GLY A 258 -7.75 -14.70 18.35
N VAL A 259 -8.25 -13.92 17.38
CA VAL A 259 -8.35 -12.46 17.48
C VAL A 259 -9.68 -12.08 18.12
N ASN A 260 -9.66 -11.19 19.11
CA ASN A 260 -10.88 -10.61 19.66
C ASN A 260 -11.48 -9.64 18.63
N VAL A 261 -12.72 -9.89 18.20
CA VAL A 261 -13.39 -9.03 17.22
C VAL A 261 -14.55 -8.30 17.87
N VAL A 262 -14.66 -7.01 17.62
CA VAL A 262 -15.82 -6.19 17.98
C VAL A 262 -16.46 -5.72 16.67
N VAL A 263 -17.72 -6.06 16.43
CA VAL A 263 -18.47 -5.53 15.28
C VAL A 263 -19.25 -4.32 15.77
N VAL A 264 -18.79 -3.14 15.39
CA VAL A 264 -19.34 -1.85 15.81
C VAL A 264 -20.61 -1.60 15.01
N PRO A 265 -21.79 -1.48 15.64
CA PRO A 265 -23.05 -1.31 14.94
C PRO A 265 -23.18 0.15 14.48
N LEU A 266 -22.67 0.43 13.28
CA LEU A 266 -22.94 1.68 12.60
C LEU A 266 -24.42 1.72 12.20
N LYS A 267 -25.09 2.85 12.40
CA LYS A 267 -26.46 3.09 11.91
C LYS A 267 -26.38 3.56 10.44
N GLU A 268 -27.33 4.37 10.00
CA GLU A 268 -27.29 5.05 8.69
C GLU A 268 -26.20 6.14 8.58
N GLN A 269 -25.38 6.33 9.62
CA GLN A 269 -24.31 7.34 9.66
C GLN A 269 -22.95 6.64 9.80
N ASP A 270 -22.01 7.07 8.95
CA ASP A 270 -20.62 6.62 8.99
C ASP A 270 -19.85 7.29 10.16
N PRO A 271 -18.63 6.83 10.50
CA PRO A 271 -17.83 7.44 11.55
C PRO A 271 -17.55 8.94 11.34
N ASN A 272 -17.50 9.41 10.08
CA ASN A 272 -17.30 10.83 9.77
C ASN A 272 -18.53 11.68 10.14
N ASP A 273 -19.73 11.17 9.86
CA ASP A 273 -21.01 11.84 10.13
C ASP A 273 -21.34 11.91 11.63
N MET A 274 -21.12 10.81 12.37
CA MET A 274 -21.38 10.80 13.83
C MET A 274 -20.33 11.57 14.64
N GLY A 275 -19.13 11.73 14.09
CA GLY A 275 -18.04 12.39 14.77
C GLY A 275 -17.34 11.54 15.83
N ARG A 276 -16.19 12.05 16.25
CA ARG A 276 -15.18 11.29 16.99
C ARG A 276 -15.63 10.77 18.35
N ASN A 277 -16.23 11.63 19.17
CA ASN A 277 -16.55 11.28 20.56
C ASN A 277 -17.65 10.21 20.62
N ASP A 278 -18.65 10.35 19.77
CA ASP A 278 -19.77 9.42 19.69
C ASP A 278 -19.31 8.06 19.17
N PHE A 279 -18.43 8.04 18.17
CA PHE A 279 -17.78 6.80 17.72
C PHE A 279 -17.04 6.08 18.86
N TYR A 280 -16.24 6.78 19.66
CA TYR A 280 -15.52 6.15 20.77
C TYR A 280 -16.44 5.64 21.86
N ASN A 281 -17.52 6.36 22.16
CA ASN A 281 -18.52 5.90 23.10
C ASN A 281 -19.23 4.65 22.58
N LEU A 282 -19.54 4.61 21.28
CA LEU A 282 -20.12 3.44 20.63
C LEU A 282 -19.20 2.22 20.73
N VAL A 283 -17.91 2.36 20.36
CA VAL A 283 -16.93 1.27 20.46
C VAL A 283 -16.81 0.76 21.90
N ARG A 284 -16.71 1.66 22.89
CA ARG A 284 -16.58 1.29 24.31
C ARG A 284 -17.80 0.55 24.87
N ASN A 285 -18.98 0.88 24.37
CA ASN A 285 -20.24 0.28 24.79
C ASN A 285 -20.61 -0.96 23.96
N THR A 286 -19.83 -1.28 22.91
CA THR A 286 -20.04 -2.46 22.08
C THR A 286 -19.28 -3.64 22.68
N ASN A 287 -20.02 -4.70 23.00
CA ASN A 287 -19.41 -5.92 23.51
C ASN A 287 -18.60 -6.63 22.43
N GLN A 288 -17.56 -7.34 22.86
CA GLN A 288 -16.84 -8.28 22.01
C GLN A 288 -17.82 -9.28 21.39
N LEU A 289 -17.60 -9.58 20.11
CA LEU A 289 -18.40 -10.56 19.41
C LEU A 289 -18.10 -11.96 19.96
N ASP A 290 -19.13 -12.61 20.48
CA ASP A 290 -19.11 -14.02 20.88
C ASP A 290 -19.86 -14.87 19.85
N LEU A 291 -19.76 -16.20 19.98
CA LEU A 291 -20.43 -17.13 19.06
C LEU A 291 -21.96 -16.93 19.04
N SER A 292 -22.57 -16.62 20.19
CA SER A 292 -24.01 -16.39 20.28
C SER A 292 -24.43 -15.16 19.49
N SER A 293 -23.72 -14.04 19.65
CA SER A 293 -23.99 -12.78 18.96
C SER A 293 -23.67 -12.87 17.48
N LEU A 294 -22.62 -13.59 17.09
CA LEU A 294 -22.29 -13.87 15.69
C LEU A 294 -23.45 -14.62 15.00
N VAL A 295 -23.97 -15.67 15.64
CA VAL A 295 -25.08 -16.45 15.09
C VAL A 295 -26.35 -15.60 15.00
N LYS A 296 -26.68 -14.81 16.03
CA LYS A 296 -27.82 -13.89 16.00
C LYS A 296 -27.73 -12.89 14.85
N LEU A 297 -26.57 -12.28 14.63
CA LEU A 297 -26.35 -11.33 13.55
C LEU A 297 -26.47 -11.98 12.16
N LYS A 298 -26.05 -13.25 12.02
CA LYS A 298 -26.23 -14.02 10.77
C LYS A 298 -27.71 -14.28 10.46
N PHE A 299 -28.56 -14.43 11.47
CA PHE A 299 -30.01 -14.64 11.29
C PHE A 299 -30.80 -13.35 11.03
N SER A 300 -30.24 -12.17 11.30
CA SER A 300 -30.89 -10.87 11.06
C SER A 300 -30.65 -10.30 9.66
N ILE A 301 -29.91 -11.02 8.80
CA ILE A 301 -29.57 -10.64 7.41
C ILE A 301 -30.32 -11.56 6.46
#